data_AF-A0A163EIJ8-F1
#
_entry.id   AF-A0A163EIJ8-F1
#
_cell.length_a   1.000
_cell.length_b   1.000
_cell.length_c   1.000
_cell.angle_alpha   90.00
_cell.angle_beta   90.00
_cell.angle_gamma   90.00
#
_symmetry.space_group_name_H-M   'P 1'
#
loop_
_entity.id
_entity.type
_entity.pdbx_description
1 polymer ?
#
loop_
_entity_poly.entity_id
_entity_poly.type
_entity_poly.pdbx_seq_one_letter_code
_entity_poly.pdbx_strand_id
1 'polypeptide(L)'
;MNNLPREERMKPENIILVGVMPGPKEAKIDQMNNFLEPLVDELVELYGGITMKTPEFPNGTSIRAALMCVACDIPAARKTAGFTGFASTNACHICKRHFTVVAGTISQTKEENATETEMWFCAESDAERAVLEKQHGTRFSELHCLHYFDPVRCTIVDPMHNLFLGTAK
;
A
#
# COMPACT_ATOMS: atom_id res chain seq x y z
N MET A 1 1.68 -12.50 -6.54
CA MET A 1 1.92 -13.69 -7.38
C MET A 1 0.75 -14.63 -7.17
N ASN A 2 -0.14 -14.75 -8.17
CA ASN A 2 -1.42 -15.47 -8.08
C ASN A 2 -1.22 -16.95 -8.47
N ASN A 3 -1.88 -17.88 -7.76
CA ASN A 3 -1.82 -19.33 -8.00
C ASN A 3 -2.44 -19.76 -9.34
N LEU A 4 -3.17 -18.86 -10.01
CA LEU A 4 -3.73 -19.12 -11.33
C LEU A 4 -2.67 -19.04 -12.45
N PRO A 5 -2.82 -19.81 -13.54
CA PRO A 5 -2.03 -19.64 -14.76
C PRO A 5 -2.13 -18.21 -15.31
N ARG A 6 -1.09 -17.73 -16.01
CA ARG A 6 -1.02 -16.35 -16.52
C ARG A 6 -2.25 -15.95 -17.34
N GLU A 7 -2.78 -16.88 -18.12
CA GLU A 7 -3.94 -16.69 -19.00
C GLU A 7 -5.26 -16.52 -18.24
N GLU A 8 -5.31 -16.99 -16.99
CA GLU A 8 -6.52 -16.98 -16.15
C GLU A 8 -6.55 -15.79 -15.18
N ARG A 9 -5.39 -15.30 -14.74
CA ARG A 9 -5.26 -14.31 -13.64
C ARG A 9 -6.07 -13.03 -13.84
N MET A 10 -6.15 -12.55 -15.08
CA MET A 10 -6.78 -11.27 -15.42
C MET A 10 -8.17 -11.44 -16.03
N LYS A 11 -8.72 -12.66 -16.03
CA LYS A 11 -10.09 -12.87 -16.48
C LYS A 11 -11.08 -12.28 -15.48
N PRO A 12 -12.20 -11.69 -15.92
CA PRO A 12 -13.18 -11.07 -15.03
C PRO A 12 -13.69 -12.01 -13.93
N GLU A 13 -13.79 -13.31 -14.18
CA GLU A 13 -14.30 -14.29 -13.20
C GLU A 13 -13.34 -14.52 -12.03
N ASN A 14 -12.05 -14.15 -12.19
CA ASN A 14 -11.00 -14.28 -11.19
C ASN A 14 -10.63 -12.94 -10.52
N ILE A 15 -11.39 -11.89 -10.81
CA ILE A 15 -11.21 -10.55 -10.24
C ILE A 15 -12.42 -10.22 -9.36
N ILE A 16 -12.15 -9.94 -8.09
CA ILE A 16 -13.17 -9.48 -7.15
C ILE A 16 -13.04 -7.97 -7.05
N LEU A 17 -14.12 -7.26 -7.39
CA LEU A 17 -14.21 -5.81 -7.19
C LEU A 17 -14.56 -5.54 -5.73
N VAL A 18 -13.61 -4.98 -4.98
CA VAL A 18 -13.77 -4.74 -3.55
C VAL A 18 -14.24 -3.32 -3.23
N GLY A 19 -14.01 -2.36 -4.12
CA GLY A 19 -14.45 -0.98 -3.91
C GLY A 19 -14.36 -0.13 -5.18
N VAL A 20 -15.16 0.93 -5.22
CA VAL A 20 -15.18 1.93 -6.28
C VAL A 20 -15.14 3.31 -5.65
N MET A 21 -14.08 4.07 -5.92
CA MET A 21 -14.00 5.47 -5.50
C MET A 21 -14.72 6.37 -6.49
N PRO A 22 -15.59 7.29 -6.02
CA PRO A 22 -16.30 8.21 -6.90
C PRO A 22 -15.34 9.26 -7.49
N GLY A 23 -15.44 9.48 -8.81
CA GLY A 23 -14.79 10.61 -9.50
C GLY A 23 -15.53 11.94 -9.28
N PRO A 24 -15.11 13.05 -9.93
CA PRO A 24 -14.14 13.14 -11.02
C PRO A 24 -12.71 13.51 -10.58
N LYS A 25 -12.51 13.89 -9.31
CA LYS A 25 -11.20 14.27 -8.78
C LYS A 25 -10.54 13.08 -8.09
N GLU A 26 -9.22 13.04 -8.17
CA GLU A 26 -8.43 12.05 -7.46
C GLU A 26 -8.66 12.19 -5.94
N ALA A 27 -8.83 11.07 -5.25
CA ALA A 27 -9.05 11.06 -3.82
C ALA A 27 -7.88 11.75 -3.08
N LYS A 28 -8.25 12.56 -2.09
CA LYS A 28 -7.29 13.03 -1.09
C LYS A 28 -6.81 11.86 -0.24
N ILE A 29 -5.70 12.07 0.45
CA ILE A 29 -5.05 11.05 1.29
C ILE A 29 -6.02 10.53 2.35
N ASP A 30 -6.64 11.42 3.12
CA ASP A 30 -7.58 11.02 4.18
C ASP A 30 -8.79 10.27 3.62
N GLN A 31 -9.22 10.64 2.40
CA GLN A 31 -10.30 9.94 1.72
C GLN A 31 -9.87 8.52 1.33
N MET A 32 -8.63 8.32 0.88
CA MET A 32 -8.11 6.99 0.55
C MET A 32 -8.16 6.05 1.75
N ASN A 33 -7.76 6.53 2.93
CA ASN A 33 -7.80 5.73 4.16
C ASN A 33 -9.24 5.31 4.51
N ASN A 34 -10.20 6.23 4.43
CA ASN A 34 -11.62 5.89 4.64
C ASN A 34 -12.15 4.80 3.67
N PHE A 35 -11.60 4.71 2.46
CA PHE A 35 -11.96 3.64 1.51
C PHE A 35 -11.24 2.32 1.79
N LEU A 36 -10.03 2.37 2.33
CA LEU A 36 -9.21 1.19 2.63
C LEU A 36 -9.59 0.55 3.97
N GLU A 37 -10.07 1.33 4.94
CA GLU A 37 -10.42 0.90 6.30
C GLU A 37 -11.30 -0.37 6.30
N PRO A 38 -12.47 -0.41 5.63
CA PRO A 38 -13.31 -1.62 5.66
C PRO A 38 -12.63 -2.84 5.03
N LEU A 39 -11.83 -2.65 3.98
CA LEU A 39 -11.07 -3.73 3.36
C LEU A 39 -9.98 -4.26 4.31
N VAL A 40 -9.29 -3.36 5.00
CA VAL A 40 -8.24 -3.71 5.94
C VAL A 40 -8.81 -4.44 7.15
N ASP A 41 -9.94 -4.00 7.69
CA ASP A 41 -10.64 -4.68 8.79
C ASP A 41 -11.00 -6.14 8.42
N GLU A 42 -11.59 -6.35 7.25
CA GLU A 42 -11.89 -7.70 6.74
C GLU A 42 -10.62 -8.54 6.55
N LEU A 43 -9.54 -7.95 6.04
CA LEU A 43 -8.26 -8.64 5.85
C LEU A 43 -7.59 -9.02 7.18
N VAL A 44 -7.76 -8.22 8.24
CA VAL A 44 -7.29 -8.55 9.59
C VAL A 44 -8.03 -9.77 10.13
N GLU A 45 -9.36 -9.79 10.01
CA GLU A 45 -10.19 -10.93 10.43
C GLU A 45 -9.84 -12.20 9.63
N LEU A 46 -9.76 -12.08 8.31
CA LEU A 46 -9.40 -13.18 7.41
C LEU A 46 -8.00 -13.72 7.67
N TYR A 47 -7.05 -12.88 8.09
CA TYR A 47 -5.71 -13.36 8.42
C TYR A 47 -5.71 -14.23 9.69
N GLY A 48 -6.53 -13.88 10.68
CA GLY A 48 -6.79 -14.71 11.88
C GLY A 48 -7.51 -16.02 11.53
N GLY A 49 -8.34 -15.97 10.50
CA GLY A 49 -9.03 -17.10 9.91
C GLY A 49 -10.47 -17.20 10.38
N ILE A 50 -11.38 -17.31 9.41
CA ILE A 50 -12.82 -17.43 9.65
C ILE A 50 -13.28 -18.86 9.35
N THR A 51 -14.35 -19.30 9.99
CA THR A 51 -15.01 -20.57 9.65
C THR A 51 -16.12 -20.30 8.67
N MET A 52 -16.01 -20.84 7.45
CA MET A 52 -17.04 -20.69 6.41
C MET A 52 -17.50 -22.06 5.93
N LYS A 53 -18.81 -22.22 5.77
CA LYS A 53 -19.41 -23.41 5.15
C LYS A 53 -19.33 -23.30 3.64
N THR A 54 -18.92 -24.37 2.98
CA THR A 54 -18.93 -24.48 1.53
C THR A 54 -19.68 -25.77 1.14
N PRO A 55 -20.10 -25.93 -0.14
CA PRO A 55 -20.75 -27.16 -0.58
C PRO A 55 -19.92 -28.42 -0.30
N GLU A 56 -18.59 -28.33 -0.40
CA GLU A 56 -17.66 -29.42 -0.09
C GLU A 56 -17.43 -29.61 1.42
N PHE A 57 -17.56 -28.54 2.21
CA PHE A 57 -17.34 -28.54 3.66
C PHE A 57 -18.59 -28.01 4.40
N PRO A 58 -19.67 -28.81 4.53
CA PRO A 58 -20.92 -28.39 5.17
C PRO A 58 -20.78 -28.11 6.67
N ASN A 59 -19.79 -28.73 7.32
CA ASN A 59 -19.45 -28.48 8.73
C ASN A 59 -18.59 -27.23 8.92
N GLY A 60 -18.23 -26.54 7.84
CA GLY A 60 -17.31 -25.42 7.85
C GLY A 60 -15.86 -25.84 7.62
N THR A 61 -15.10 -24.94 7.01
CA THR A 61 -13.65 -25.03 6.91
C THR A 61 -13.03 -23.69 7.29
N SER A 62 -11.80 -23.71 7.79
CA SER A 62 -11.08 -22.50 8.12
C SER A 62 -10.52 -21.89 6.83
N ILE A 63 -10.86 -20.63 6.59
CA ILE A 63 -10.40 -19.88 5.43
C ILE A 63 -9.60 -18.68 5.91
N ARG A 64 -8.47 -18.47 5.25
CA ARG A 64 -7.58 -17.34 5.49
C ARG A 64 -7.29 -16.60 4.20
N ALA A 65 -7.16 -15.29 4.31
CA ALA A 65 -6.70 -14.44 3.22
C ALA A 65 -5.61 -13.49 3.72
N ALA A 66 -4.74 -13.09 2.81
CA ALA A 66 -3.69 -12.12 3.08
C ALA A 66 -3.46 -11.27 1.83
N LEU A 67 -3.31 -9.96 2.01
CA LEU A 67 -2.85 -9.07 0.95
C LEU A 67 -1.37 -9.35 0.65
N MET A 68 -1.07 -9.75 -0.58
CA MET A 68 0.31 -10.07 -0.97
C MET A 68 1.09 -8.84 -1.45
N CYS A 69 0.46 -7.99 -2.26
CA CYS A 69 1.11 -6.83 -2.86
C CYS A 69 0.11 -5.78 -3.34
N VAL A 70 0.56 -4.53 -3.39
CA VAL A 70 -0.13 -3.41 -4.06
C VAL A 70 0.54 -3.21 -5.42
N ALA A 71 -0.23 -3.33 -6.49
CA ALA A 71 0.22 -3.16 -7.87
C ALA A 71 -0.65 -2.12 -8.57
N CYS A 72 -0.10 -0.92 -8.79
CA CYS A 72 -0.75 0.20 -9.45
C CYS A 72 0.30 1.17 -9.99
N ASP A 73 -0.13 2.24 -10.66
CA ASP A 73 0.79 3.31 -11.06
C ASP A 73 1.43 4.00 -9.84
N ILE A 74 2.50 4.76 -10.06
CA ILE A 74 3.29 5.35 -8.98
C ILE A 74 2.48 6.33 -8.10
N PRO A 75 1.64 7.22 -8.65
CA PRO A 75 0.79 8.08 -7.84
C PRO A 75 -0.15 7.29 -6.92
N ALA A 76 -0.86 6.29 -7.44
CA ALA A 76 -1.76 5.46 -6.66
C ALA A 76 -0.98 4.64 -5.62
N ALA A 77 0.14 4.03 -5.99
CA ALA A 77 0.96 3.21 -5.09
C ALA A 77 1.42 4.02 -3.88
N ARG A 78 1.91 5.24 -4.11
CA ARG A 78 2.33 6.15 -3.03
C ARG A 78 1.15 6.55 -2.15
N LYS A 79 -0.03 6.80 -2.71
CA LYS A 79 -1.23 7.12 -1.92
C LYS A 79 -1.68 5.95 -1.06
N THR A 80 -1.90 4.81 -1.69
CA THR A 80 -2.40 3.59 -1.06
C THR A 80 -1.45 3.07 0.02
N ALA A 81 -0.13 3.11 -0.20
CA ALA A 81 0.85 2.58 0.76
C ALA A 81 1.39 3.61 1.76
N GLY A 82 0.90 4.85 1.75
CA GLY A 82 1.33 5.87 2.72
C GLY A 82 2.69 6.52 2.41
N PHE A 83 3.08 6.62 1.14
CA PHE A 83 4.28 7.34 0.72
C PHE A 83 3.97 8.71 0.10
N THR A 84 4.92 9.63 0.20
CA THR A 84 4.82 10.98 -0.34
C THR A 84 4.94 11.02 -1.88
N GLY A 85 4.20 11.94 -2.50
CA GLY A 85 4.05 12.06 -3.96
C GLY A 85 5.27 12.66 -4.69
N PHE A 86 5.07 13.04 -5.95
CA PHE A 86 6.14 13.51 -6.85
C PHE A 86 6.90 14.75 -6.35
N ALA A 87 6.28 15.59 -5.52
CA ALA A 87 6.89 16.80 -4.98
C ALA A 87 7.78 16.53 -3.74
N SER A 88 7.92 15.26 -3.34
CA SER A 88 8.75 14.85 -2.21
C SER A 88 10.23 15.01 -2.49
N THR A 89 11.00 15.32 -1.45
CA THR A 89 12.46 15.21 -1.48
C THR A 89 12.94 13.77 -1.44
N ASN A 90 12.08 12.82 -1.06
CA ASN A 90 12.36 11.39 -1.02
C ASN A 90 12.16 10.77 -2.42
N ALA A 91 13.26 10.25 -2.98
CA ALA A 91 13.29 9.77 -4.36
C ALA A 91 12.61 8.40 -4.53
N CYS A 92 12.60 7.58 -3.48
CA CYS A 92 12.16 6.19 -3.53
C CYS A 92 11.51 5.81 -2.19
N HIS A 93 10.52 4.94 -2.21
CA HIS A 93 9.94 4.36 -0.99
C HIS A 93 10.73 3.15 -0.46
N ILE A 94 11.59 2.56 -1.30
CA ILE A 94 12.42 1.40 -0.94
C ILE A 94 13.75 1.82 -0.31
N CYS A 95 14.28 2.99 -0.70
CA CYS A 95 15.56 3.48 -0.16
C CYS A 95 15.40 4.86 0.45
N LYS A 96 16.12 5.11 1.55
CA LYS A 96 16.15 6.40 2.26
C LYS A 96 16.99 7.45 1.52
N ARG A 97 16.70 7.64 0.23
CA ARG A 97 17.45 8.53 -0.65
C ARG A 97 16.70 9.83 -0.84
N HIS A 98 17.36 10.93 -0.54
CA HIS A 98 16.89 12.26 -0.93
C HIS A 98 17.51 12.64 -2.27
N PHE A 99 16.76 13.35 -3.13
CA PHE A 99 17.26 13.80 -4.45
C PHE A 99 18.56 14.62 -4.38
N THR A 100 18.85 15.24 -3.23
CA THR A 100 20.04 16.07 -3.01
C THR A 100 21.33 15.28 -2.71
N VAL A 101 21.26 13.96 -2.50
CA VAL A 101 22.41 13.14 -2.09
C VAL A 101 22.68 12.01 -3.08
N VAL A 102 23.87 11.98 -3.68
CA VAL A 102 24.26 10.99 -4.73
C VAL A 102 25.01 9.76 -4.18
N ALA A 103 25.32 9.70 -2.88
CA ALA A 103 26.14 8.63 -2.29
C ALA A 103 25.34 7.64 -1.41
N GLY A 104 25.56 6.34 -1.63
CA GLY A 104 25.05 5.23 -0.81
C GLY A 104 23.57 4.88 -1.01
N THR A 105 23.22 3.59 -0.86
CA THR A 105 21.82 3.12 -0.85
C THR A 105 21.58 2.41 0.47
N ILE A 106 20.92 3.09 1.41
CA ILE A 106 20.38 2.45 2.61
C ILE A 106 18.93 2.08 2.29
N SER A 107 18.64 0.79 2.34
CA SER A 107 17.27 0.28 2.18
C SER A 107 16.45 0.62 3.42
N GLN A 108 15.23 1.12 3.21
CA GLN A 108 14.25 1.33 4.27
C GLN A 108 13.75 -0.04 4.77
N THR A 109 13.61 -0.21 6.08
CA THR A 109 13.00 -1.42 6.65
C THR A 109 11.54 -1.21 7.02
N LYS A 110 10.81 -2.31 7.22
CA LYS A 110 9.43 -2.28 7.69
C LYS A 110 9.31 -1.62 9.07
N GLU A 111 10.25 -1.91 9.96
CA GLU A 111 10.26 -1.41 11.35
C GLU A 111 10.50 0.10 11.38
N GLU A 112 11.43 0.59 10.55
CA GLU A 112 11.66 2.03 10.38
C GLU A 112 10.41 2.71 9.81
N ASN A 113 9.83 2.15 8.75
CA ASN A 113 8.61 2.66 8.14
C ASN A 113 7.44 2.70 9.14
N ALA A 114 7.26 1.66 9.95
CA ALA A 114 6.24 1.61 10.99
C ALA A 114 6.46 2.71 12.04
N THR A 115 7.70 2.91 12.49
CA THR A 115 8.05 3.96 13.46
C THR A 115 7.76 5.35 12.91
N GLU A 116 8.18 5.62 11.67
CA GLU A 116 7.96 6.90 11.00
C GLU A 116 6.46 7.17 10.75
N THR A 117 5.71 6.13 10.40
CA THR A 117 4.25 6.20 10.26
C THR A 117 3.56 6.47 11.60
N GLU A 118 3.97 5.81 12.68
CA GLU A 118 3.41 6.03 14.01
C GLU A 118 3.66 7.46 14.49
N MET A 119 4.87 8.00 14.27
CA MET A 119 5.17 9.41 14.53
C MET A 119 4.23 10.34 13.77
N TRP A 120 3.98 10.07 12.48
CA TRP A 120 3.06 10.87 11.67
C TRP A 120 1.61 10.77 12.15
N PHE A 121 1.17 9.57 12.55
CA PHE A 121 -0.18 9.32 13.04
C PHE A 121 -0.44 10.06 14.36
N CYS A 122 0.52 10.00 15.28
CA CYS A 122 0.46 10.63 16.60
C CYS A 122 0.73 12.15 16.58
N ALA A 123 1.20 12.71 15.46
CA ALA A 123 1.45 14.14 15.33
C ALA A 123 0.16 14.96 15.56
N GLU A 124 0.27 16.03 16.35
CA GLU A 124 -0.89 16.81 16.83
C GLU A 124 -1.32 17.89 15.84
N SER A 125 -0.51 18.16 14.81
CA SER A 125 -0.77 19.21 13.84
C SER A 125 -0.39 18.84 12.41
N ASP A 126 -1.09 19.43 11.44
CA ASP A 126 -0.77 19.28 10.02
C ASP A 126 0.62 19.87 9.68
N ALA A 127 1.07 20.87 10.44
CA ALA A 127 2.41 21.44 10.29
C ALA A 127 3.50 20.44 10.67
N GLU A 128 3.32 19.72 11.79
CA GLU A 128 4.22 18.66 12.23
C GLU A 128 4.22 17.49 11.24
N ARG A 129 3.03 17.05 10.79
CA ARG A 129 2.89 16.04 9.73
C ARG A 129 3.65 16.41 8.47
N ALA A 130 3.55 17.66 8.01
CA ALA A 130 4.27 18.15 6.83
C ALA A 130 5.80 18.10 7.01
N VAL A 131 6.31 18.36 8.22
CA VAL A 131 7.74 18.24 8.53
C VAL A 131 8.17 16.77 8.48
N LEU A 132 7.41 15.86 9.10
CA LEU A 132 7.67 14.42 9.10
C LEU A 132 7.63 13.84 7.67
N GLU A 133 6.63 14.21 6.87
CA GLU A 133 6.53 13.81 5.47
C GLU A 133 7.74 14.25 4.65
N LYS A 134 8.23 15.47 4.87
CA LYS A 134 9.43 15.97 4.19
C LYS A 134 10.68 15.19 4.59
N GLN A 135 10.80 14.86 5.87
CA GLN A 135 11.96 14.17 6.42
C GLN A 135 12.02 12.70 6.01
N HIS A 136 10.90 11.98 6.17
CA HIS A 136 10.84 10.52 6.07
C HIS A 136 10.16 10.03 4.78
N GLY A 137 9.39 10.87 4.12
CA GLY A 137 8.68 10.51 2.90
C GLY A 137 7.51 9.57 3.10
N THR A 138 7.11 9.35 4.35
CA THR A 138 6.10 8.39 4.81
C THR A 138 4.99 9.12 5.58
N ARG A 139 3.78 8.55 5.55
CA ARG A 139 2.60 8.93 6.32
C ARG A 139 1.77 7.68 6.64
N PHE A 140 0.76 7.85 7.49
CA PHE A 140 -0.17 6.77 7.78
C PHE A 140 -1.03 6.36 6.58
N SER A 141 -1.21 5.06 6.45
CA SER A 141 -2.16 4.40 5.56
C SER A 141 -2.76 3.22 6.31
N GLU A 142 -4.02 2.89 6.05
CA GLU A 142 -4.69 1.72 6.62
C GLU A 142 -3.92 0.42 6.40
N LEU A 143 -3.12 0.32 5.33
CA LEU A 143 -2.29 -0.87 5.10
C LEU A 143 -1.24 -1.12 6.20
N HIS A 144 -0.92 -0.13 7.02
CA HIS A 144 -0.02 -0.29 8.18
C HIS A 144 -0.68 -1.10 9.31
N CYS A 145 -2.01 -1.18 9.37
CA CYS A 145 -2.74 -2.01 10.33
C CYS A 145 -2.60 -3.52 10.03
N LEU A 146 -2.17 -3.89 8.81
CA LEU A 146 -1.91 -5.27 8.44
C LEU A 146 -0.53 -5.72 8.97
N HIS A 147 -0.48 -6.29 10.17
CA HIS A 147 0.78 -6.72 10.82
C HIS A 147 1.67 -7.64 9.96
N TYR A 148 1.11 -8.41 9.03
CA TYR A 148 1.86 -9.30 8.13
C TYR A 148 2.37 -8.61 6.86
N PHE A 149 1.85 -7.43 6.53
CA PHE A 149 2.16 -6.70 5.30
C PHE A 149 3.40 -5.83 5.50
N ASP A 150 4.22 -5.70 4.46
CA ASP A 150 5.39 -4.82 4.44
C ASP A 150 5.19 -3.76 3.35
N PRO A 151 4.75 -2.53 3.70
CA PRO A 151 4.49 -1.49 2.70
C PRO A 151 5.70 -1.15 1.82
N VAL A 152 6.92 -1.31 2.34
CA VAL A 152 8.16 -1.01 1.63
C VAL A 152 8.40 -2.05 0.53
N ARG A 153 8.20 -3.34 0.84
CA ARG A 153 8.51 -4.46 -0.08
C ARG A 153 7.33 -4.94 -0.91
N CYS A 154 6.12 -4.81 -0.39
CA CYS A 154 4.90 -5.30 -1.03
C CYS A 154 4.22 -4.24 -1.91
N THR A 155 4.70 -3.00 -1.92
CA THR A 155 4.30 -1.99 -2.91
C THR A 155 5.18 -2.10 -4.15
N ILE A 156 4.63 -2.66 -5.21
CA ILE A 156 5.38 -2.98 -6.43
C ILE A 156 5.77 -1.68 -7.14
N VAL A 157 7.06 -1.53 -7.43
CA VAL A 157 7.54 -0.54 -8.41
C VAL A 157 7.13 -1.05 -9.78
N ASP A 158 6.18 -0.39 -10.44
CA ASP A 158 5.86 -0.69 -11.83
C ASP A 158 6.95 -0.09 -12.76
N PRO A 159 7.89 -0.88 -13.30
CA PRO A 159 8.91 -0.36 -14.20
C PRO A 159 8.32 0.10 -15.54
N MET A 160 7.13 -0.39 -15.90
CA MET A 160 6.51 -0.10 -17.20
C MET A 160 6.14 1.38 -17.29
N HIS A 161 5.56 1.96 -16.24
CA HIS A 161 5.20 3.38 -16.25
C HIS A 161 6.42 4.31 -16.35
N ASN A 162 7.46 4.06 -15.55
CA ASN A 162 8.64 4.94 -15.56
C ASN A 162 9.46 4.86 -16.85
N LEU A 163 9.61 3.66 -17.43
CA LEU A 163 10.46 3.44 -18.58
C LEU A 163 9.76 3.73 -19.91
N PHE A 164 8.46 3.40 -20.05
CA PHE A 164 7.74 3.55 -21.33
C PHE A 164 6.97 4.87 -21.47
N LEU A 165 6.62 5.57 -20.38
CA LEU A 165 5.88 6.84 -20.43
C LEU A 165 6.74 8.07 -20.14
N GLY A 166 8.04 7.91 -19.86
CA GLY A 166 8.96 9.04 -19.65
C GLY A 166 8.64 9.89 -18.41
N THR A 167 8.00 9.31 -17.39
CA THR A 167 7.70 10.00 -16.12
C THR A 167 8.92 10.18 -15.22
N ALA A 168 10.06 9.57 -15.56
CA ALA A 168 11.36 9.99 -15.05
C ALA A 168 11.78 11.29 -15.76
N LYS A 169 11.45 12.44 -15.17
CA LYS A 169 12.17 13.69 -15.44
C LYS A 169 13.35 13.81 -14.50
#